data_AF-A0A3D9PW36-F1
#
_entry.id   AF-A0A3D9PW36-F1
#
_cell.length_a   1.000
_cell.length_b   1.000
_cell.length_c   1.000
_cell.angle_alpha   90.00
_cell.angle_beta   90.00
_cell.angle_gamma   90.00
#
_symmetry.space_group_name_H-M   'P 1'
#
loop_
_entity.id
_entity.type
_entity.pdbx_description
1 polymer ?
#
loop_
_entity_poly.entity_id
_entity_poly.type
_entity_poly.pdbx_seq_one_letter_code
_entity_poly.pdbx_strand_id
1 'polypeptide(L)' 'MNMSKGEFDRHFQTLQASWGFEGQELQKDEQEMLRRVCMGEISKEDYFRWIQNHVVGRDRK' A
#
# COMPACT_ATOMS: atom_id res chain seq x y z
N MET A 1 -4.09 -8.11 12.81
CA MET A 1 -2.74 -7.64 13.23
C MET A 1 -2.93 -6.20 13.66
N ASN A 2 -2.76 -5.87 14.94
CA ASN A 2 -2.84 -4.48 15.42
C ASN A 2 -1.42 -3.91 15.47
N MET A 3 -0.87 -3.50 14.33
CA MET A 3 0.39 -2.77 14.27
C MET A 3 0.15 -1.31 14.67
N SER A 4 1.01 -0.75 15.51
CA SER A 4 1.00 0.69 15.77
C SER A 4 1.50 1.47 14.55
N LYS A 5 1.11 2.74 14.41
CA LYS A 5 1.54 3.60 13.30
C LYS A 5 3.06 3.64 13.12
N GLY A 6 3.81 3.76 14.21
CA GLY A 6 5.27 3.81 14.18
C GLY A 6 5.95 2.47 13.85
N GLU A 7 5.27 1.34 14.03
CA GLU A 7 5.75 0.03 13.60
C GLU A 7 5.47 -0.19 12.11
N PHE A 8 4.29 0.24 11.64
CA PHE A 8 3.98 0.23 10.21
C PHE A 8 4.96 1.09 9.43
N ASP A 9 5.22 2.33 9.85
CA ASP A 9 6.12 3.24 9.14
C ASP A 9 7.54 2.67 9.01
N ARG A 10 8.06 2.02 10.05
CA ARG A 10 9.38 1.36 10.01
C ARG A 10 9.44 0.15 9.09
N HIS A 11 8.41 -0.71 9.15
CA HIS A 11 8.32 -1.87 8.26
C HIS A 11 8.09 -1.45 6.80
N PHE A 12 7.22 -0.46 6.59
CA PHE A 12 6.90 0.08 5.28
C PHE A 12 8.12 0.74 4.64
N GLN A 13 8.89 1.54 5.39
CA GLN A 13 10.12 2.15 4.89
C GLN A 13 11.17 1.09 4.50
N THR A 14 11.25 -0.02 5.23
CA THR A 14 12.16 -1.14 4.89
C THR A 14 11.72 -1.89 3.63
N LEU A 15 10.41 -2.11 3.49
CA LEU A 15 9.82 -2.72 2.28
C LEU A 15 9.96 -1.80 1.06
N GLN A 16 9.68 -0.51 1.21
CA GLN A 16 9.84 0.49 0.16
C GLN A 16 11.31 0.64 -0.24
N ALA A 17 12.26 0.57 0.69
CA ALA A 17 13.68 0.58 0.35
C ALA A 17 14.09 -0.66 -0.49
N SER A 18 13.40 -1.79 -0.28
CA SER A 18 13.63 -3.03 -1.05
C SER A 18 12.96 -2.97 -2.43
N TRP A 19 11.79 -2.34 -2.57
CA TRP A 19 11.08 -2.16 -3.84
C TRP A 19 11.56 -0.96 -4.66
N GLY A 20 12.07 0.08 -4.01
CA GLY A 20 12.61 1.28 -4.64
C GLY A 20 13.86 1.00 -5.47
N PHE A 21 14.55 -0.13 -5.23
CA PHE A 21 15.66 -0.60 -6.05
C PHE A 21 15.22 -1.04 -7.46
N GLU A 22 13.94 -1.41 -7.65
CA GLU A 22 13.36 -1.78 -8.96
C GLU A 22 12.64 -0.62 -9.66
N GLY A 23 12.73 0.61 -9.12
CA GLY A 23 12.06 1.79 -9.69
C GLY A 23 10.53 1.78 -9.56
N GLN A 24 9.99 0.88 -8.73
CA GLN A 24 8.56 0.78 -8.44
C GLN A 24 8.26 1.37 -7.06
N GLU A 25 8.22 2.70 -6.97
CA GLU A 25 7.66 3.36 -5.79
C GLU A 25 6.13 3.42 -5.85
N LEU A 26 5.48 3.03 -4.74
CA LEU A 26 4.05 3.25 -4.55
C LEU A 26 3.75 4.75 -4.49
N GLN A 27 2.71 5.19 -5.19
CA GLN A 27 2.16 6.54 -5.07
C GLN A 27 1.58 6.78 -3.68
N LYS A 28 1.47 8.05 -3.29
CA LYS A 28 1.04 8.45 -1.93
C LYS A 28 -0.32 7.88 -1.53
N ASP A 29 -1.24 7.76 -2.47
CA ASP A 29 -2.56 7.14 -2.26
C ASP A 29 -2.49 5.61 -2.13
N GLU A 30 -1.64 4.95 -2.91
CA GLU A 30 -1.34 3.51 -2.77
C GLU A 30 -0.71 3.19 -1.39
N GLN A 31 0.18 4.06 -0.91
CA GLN A 31 0.78 3.97 0.43
C GLN A 31 -0.28 4.12 1.53
N GLU A 32 -1.18 5.11 1.39
CA GLU A 32 -2.25 5.34 2.36
C GLU A 32 -3.25 4.17 2.40
N MET A 33 -3.62 3.62 1.25
CA MET A 33 -4.51 2.45 1.20
C MET A 33 -3.86 1.20 1.81
N LEU A 34 -2.55 1.00 1.58
CA LEU A 34 -1.80 -0.09 2.22
C LEU A 34 -1.74 0.10 3.75
N ARG A 35 -1.54 1.33 4.23
CA ARG A 35 -1.58 1.66 5.66
C ARG A 35 -2.93 1.26 6.27
N ARG A 36 -4.02 1.64 5.63
CA ARG A 36 -5.38 1.38 6.12
C ARG A 36 -5.68 -0.11 6.23
N VAL A 37 -5.25 -0.94 5.26
CA VAL A 37 -5.44 -2.40 5.34
C VAL A 37 -4.54 -3.04 6.40
N CYS A 38 -3.31 -2.57 6.56
CA CYS A 38 -2.39 -3.06 7.59
C CYS A 38 -2.82 -2.69 9.01
N MET A 39 -3.48 -1.54 9.18
CA MET A 39 -4.08 -1.10 10.45
C MET A 39 -5.46 -1.73 10.71
N GLY A 40 -6.02 -2.46 9.74
CA GLY A 40 -7.36 -3.04 9.86
C GLY A 40 -8.49 -2.01 9.77
N GLU A 41 -8.22 -0.79 9.30
CA GLU A 41 -9.25 0.23 9.02
C GLU A 41 -10.12 -0.14 7.81
N ILE A 42 -9.59 -0.95 6.90
CA ILE A 42 -10.30 -1.55 5.77
C ILE A 42 -10.00 -3.05 5.68
N SER A 43 -10.90 -3.80 5.05
CA SER A 43 -10.68 -5.22 4.81
C SER A 43 -9.66 -5.45 3.68
N LYS A 44 -9.06 -6.64 3.66
CA LYS A 44 -8.20 -7.07 2.53
C LYS A 44 -8.98 -7.10 1.21
N GLU A 45 -10.25 -7.48 1.24
CA GLU A 45 -11.12 -7.52 0.06
C GLU A 45 -11.36 -6.12 -0.52
N ASP A 46 -11.59 -5.12 0.35
CA ASP A 46 -11.75 -3.73 -0.08
C ASP A 46 -10.46 -3.17 -0.67
N TYR A 47 -9.32 -3.51 -0.07
CA TYR A 47 -8.01 -3.15 -0.60
C TYR A 47 -7.76 -3.77 -1.99
N PHE A 48 -8.07 -5.06 -2.18
CA PHE A 48 -7.94 -5.71 -3.49
C PHE A 48 -8.85 -5.10 -4.56
N ARG A 49 -10.11 -4.82 -4.22
CA ARG A 49 -11.04 -4.13 -5.12
C ARG A 49 -10.54 -2.75 -5.50
N TRP A 50 -9.95 -2.02 -4.54
CA TRP A 50 -9.35 -0.72 -4.80
C TRP A 50 -8.17 -0.82 -5.76
N ILE A 51 -7.21 -1.72 -5.51
CA ILE A 51 -6.06 -1.97 -6.42
C ILE A 51 -6.56 -2.30 -7.82
N GLN A 52 -7.52 -3.22 -7.95
CA GLN A 52 -8.05 -3.62 -9.26
C GLN A 52 -8.66 -2.44 -10.02
N ASN A 53 -9.37 -1.54 -9.35
CA ASN A 53 -9.94 -0.37 -10.02
C ASN A 53 -8.88 0.72 -10.30
N HIS A 54 -7.88 0.85 -9.44
CA HIS A 54 -6.92 1.94 -9.46
C HIS A 54 -5.73 1.65 -10.39
N VAL A 55 -5.16 0.44 -10.34
CA VAL A 55 -4.01 0.01 -11.17
C VAL A 55 -4.46 -0.33 -12.59
N VAL A 56 -5.59 -1.03 -12.77
CA VAL A 56 -6.12 -1.35 -14.13
C VAL A 56 -6.61 -0.10 -14.85
N GLY A 57 -7.00 0.95 -14.12
CA GLY A 57 -7.32 2.26 -14.70
C GLY A 57 -6.09 3.01 -15.24
N ARG A 58 -4.88 2.64 -14.82
CA ARG A 58 -3.61 3.32 -15.13
C ARG A 58 -2.98 2.84 -16.44
N ASP A 59 -3.24 1.59 -16.83
CA ASP A 59 -2.75 0.97 -18.08
C ASP A 59 -3.63 1.30 -19.31
N ARG A 60 -4.79 1.95 -19.10
CA ARG A 60 -5.77 2.25 -20.16
C ARG A 60 -5.70 3.68 -20.73
N LYS A 61 -4.64 4.45 -20.46
CA LYS A 61 -4.45 5.80 -20.99
C LYS A 61 -3.22 5.92 -21.88
#